data_AF-A0A2H0IXE1-F1
#
_entry.id   AF-A0A2H0IXE1-F1
#
_cell.length_a   1.000
_cell.length_b   1.000
_cell.length_c   1.000
_cell.angle_alpha   90.00
_cell.angle_beta   90.00
_cell.angle_gamma   90.00
#
_symmetry.space_group_name_H-M   'P 1'
#
loop_
_entity.id
_entity.type
_entity.pdbx_description
1 polymer ?
#
loop_
_entity_poly.entity_id
_entity_poly.type
_entity_poly.pdbx_seq_one_letter_code
_entity_poly.pdbx_strand_id
1 'polypeptide(L)' 'MITFTVEMNEVLASALAQFGKRVGFSEIRGNAVNDFEAYLIRDALDRVRIELANAGFSPR' A
#
# COMPACT_ATOMS: atom_id res chain seq x y z
N MET A 1 13.50 -9.49 8.83
CA MET A 1 12.59 -9.29 7.68
C MET A 1 11.47 -10.30 7.82
N ILE A 2 10.21 -9.87 7.65
CA ILE A 2 9.03 -10.73 7.76
C ILE A 2 8.40 -10.80 6.37
N THR A 3 8.04 -12.01 5.93
CA THR A 3 7.35 -12.26 4.66
C THR A 3 6.01 -12.89 4.98
N PHE A 4 4.94 -12.37 4.37
CA PHE A 4 3.61 -12.97 4.42
C PHE A 4 3.03 -13.05 3.01
N THR A 5 2.19 -14.05 2.77
CA THR A 5 1.53 -14.28 1.48
C THR A 5 0.04 -14.02 1.66
N VAL A 6 -0.56 -13.29 0.71
CA VAL A 6 -1.98 -12.99 0.69
C VAL A 6 -2.54 -13.40 -0.66
N GLU A 7 -3.58 -14.22 -0.65
CA GLU A 7 -4.32 -14.56 -1.87
C GLU A 7 -5.35 -13.45 -2.17
N MET A 8 -5.34 -12.97 -3.41
CA MET A 8 -6.28 -11.96 -3.90
C MET A 8 -6.72 -12.34 -5.31
N ASN A 9 -7.99 -12.08 -5.65
CA ASN A 9 -8.40 -12.08 -7.04
C ASN A 9 -8.00 -10.76 -7.72
N GLU A 10 -8.12 -10.71 -9.05
CA GLU A 10 -7.71 -9.55 -9.86
C GLU A 10 -8.43 -8.25 -9.45
N VAL A 11 -9.70 -8.33 -9.05
CA VAL A 11 -10.50 -7.17 -8.65
C VAL A 11 -9.96 -6.56 -7.36
N LEU A 12 -9.65 -7.40 -6.37
CA LEU A 12 -9.08 -6.96 -5.09
C LEU A 12 -7.67 -6.38 -5.29
N ALA A 13 -6.81 -7.04 -6.06
CA ALA A 13 -5.46 -6.58 -6.34
C ALA A 13 -5.47 -5.22 -7.07
N SER A 14 -6.33 -5.08 -8.09
CA SER A 14 -6.51 -3.82 -8.82
C SER A 14 -7.04 -2.70 -7.93
N ALA A 15 -8.05 -2.97 -7.09
CA ALA A 15 -8.60 -1.98 -6.17
C ALA A 15 -7.55 -1.48 -5.16
N LEU A 16 -6.75 -2.39 -4.61
CA LEU A 16 -5.68 -2.05 -3.67
C LEU A 16 -4.57 -1.23 -4.34
N ALA A 17 -4.18 -1.58 -5.57
CA ALA A 17 -3.18 -0.83 -6.34
C ALA A 17 -3.65 0.61 -6.62
N GLN A 18 -4.92 0.80 -6.96
CA GLN A 18 -5.53 2.12 -7.17
C GLN A 18 -5.58 2.94 -5.87
N PHE A 19 -5.99 2.30 -4.76
CA PHE A 19 -6.01 2.95 -3.44
C PHE A 19 -4.60 3.41 -3.04
N GLY A 20 -3.60 2.53 -3.15
CA GLY A 20 -2.21 2.83 -2.81
C GLY A 20 -1.61 3.99 -3.61
N LYS A 21 -2.14 4.30 -4.79
CA LYS A 21 -1.77 5.51 -5.55
C LYS A 21 -2.45 6.79 -5.09
N ARG A 22 -3.71 6.69 -4.64
CA ARG A 22 -4.54 7.85 -4.31
C ARG A 22 -4.35 8.31 -2.87
N VAL A 23 -4.06 7.37 -1.97
CA VAL A 23 -3.85 7.68 -0.57
C VAL A 23 -2.61 8.57 -0.42
N GLY A 24 -2.83 9.75 0.13
CA GLY A 24 -1.79 10.73 0.41
C GLY A 24 -1.29 10.62 1.84
N PHE A 25 -0.28 11.43 2.15
CA PHE A 25 0.26 11.50 3.51
C PHE A 25 -0.76 12.02 4.52
N SER A 26 -1.72 12.86 4.10
CA SER A 26 -2.76 13.41 4.98
C SER A 26 -3.67 12.32 5.54
N GLU A 27 -4.15 11.42 4.69
CA GLU A 27 -4.99 10.28 5.12
C GLU A 27 -4.21 9.32 6.02
N ILE A 28 -2.94 9.04 5.68
CA ILE A 28 -2.07 8.21 6.51
C ILE A 28 -1.87 8.86 7.88
N ARG A 29 -1.55 10.15 7.90
CA ARG A 29 -1.26 10.88 9.13
C ARG A 29 -2.48 11.01 10.04
N GLY A 30 -3.67 11.15 9.47
CA GLY A 30 -4.93 11.20 10.22
C GLY A 30 -5.24 9.91 10.99
N ASN A 31 -4.69 8.78 10.57
CA ASN A 31 -4.87 7.47 11.23
C ASN A 31 -3.69 7.07 12.13
N ALA A 32 -2.55 7.76 12.03
CA ALA A 32 -1.37 7.48 12.83
C ALA A 32 -1.39 8.23 14.17
N VAL A 33 -0.82 7.61 15.21
CA VAL A 33 -0.61 8.21 16.54
C VAL A 33 0.32 9.42 16.44
N ASN A 34 1.35 9.35 15.59
CA ASN A 34 2.31 10.42 15.38
C ASN A 34 2.91 10.40 13.96
N ASP A 35 3.73 11.40 13.67
CA ASP A 35 4.38 11.57 12.36
C ASP A 35 5.32 10.40 12.05
N PHE A 36 6.03 9.89 13.06
CA PHE A 36 6.94 8.75 12.89
C PHE A 36 6.20 7.49 12.43
N GLU A 37 5.07 7.16 13.05
CA GLU A 37 4.23 6.05 12.61
C GLU A 37 3.64 6.30 11.22
N ALA A 38 3.26 7.54 10.90
CA ALA A 38 2.77 7.87 9.56
C ALA A 38 3.80 7.56 8.46
N TYR A 39 5.09 7.86 8.71
CA TYR A 39 6.16 7.48 7.80
C TYR A 39 6.36 5.96 7.73
N LEU A 40 6.29 5.24 8.85
CA LEU A 40 6.38 3.78 8.85
C LEU A 40 5.24 3.12 8.05
N ILE A 41 4.01 3.61 8.19
CA ILE A 41 2.85 3.14 7.42
C ILE A 41 3.05 3.41 5.93
N ARG A 42 3.51 4.61 5.57
CA ARG A 42 3.80 4.97 4.17
C ARG A 42 4.83 4.01 3.56
N ASP A 43 5.92 3.77 4.26
CA ASP A 43 6.99 2.90 3.78
C ASP A 43 6.52 1.43 3.65
N ALA A 44 5.67 0.97 4.56
CA ALA A 44 5.04 -0.36 4.47
C ALA A 44 4.11 -0.45 3.26
N LEU A 45 3.30 0.58 3.01
CA LEU A 45 2.41 0.65 1.86
C LEU A 45 3.20 0.69 0.54
N ASP A 46 4.32 1.40 0.50
CA ASP A 46 5.19 1.45 -0.68
C ASP A 46 5.73 0.07 -1.06
N ARG A 47 6.05 -0.79 -0.08
CA ARG A 47 6.41 -2.19 -0.35
C ARG A 47 5.27 -2.98 -0.98
N VAL A 48 4.05 -2.81 -0.48
CA VAL A 48 2.86 -3.45 -1.06
C VAL A 48 2.62 -2.97 -2.50
N ARG A 49 2.82 -1.67 -2.76
CA ARG A 49 2.69 -1.09 -4.11
C ARG A 49 3.72 -1.67 -5.09
N ILE A 50 4.96 -1.86 -4.64
CA ILE A 50 6.02 -2.49 -5.45
C ILE A 50 5.62 -3.92 -5.82
N GLU A 51 5.18 -4.73 -4.86
CA GLU A 51 4.81 -6.12 -5.15
C GLU A 51 3.56 -6.23 -6.03
N LEU A 52 2.57 -5.35 -5.86
CA LEU A 52 1.43 -5.28 -6.77
C LEU A 52 1.86 -4.91 -8.20
N ALA A 53 2.79 -3.97 -8.36
CA ALA A 53 3.33 -3.62 -9.67
C ALA A 53 4.13 -4.77 -10.30
N ASN A 54 4.93 -5.49 -9.52
CA ASN A 54 5.64 -6.70 -9.95
C ASN A 54 4.67 -7.81 -10.40
N ALA A 55 3.51 -7.90 -9.74
CA ALA A 55 2.43 -8.82 -10.11
C ALA A 55 1.59 -8.35 -11.31
N GLY A 56 1.94 -7.23 -11.95
CA GLY A 56 1.25 -6.70 -13.13
C GLY A 56 0.08 -5.76 -12.82
N PHE A 57 -0.22 -5.51 -11.54
CA PHE A 57 -1.22 -4.55 -11.08
C PHE A 57 -0.57 -3.18 -10.85
N SER A 58 0.10 -2.66 -11.88
CA SER A 58 0.58 -1.28 -11.85
C SER A 58 -0.51 -0.36 -12.38
N PRO A 59 -0.96 0.65 -11.62
CA PRO A 59 -1.99 1.54 -12.13
C PRO A 59 -1.39 2.37 -13.27
N ARG A 60 -2.22 2.80 -14.23
CA ARG A 60 -1.81 3.81 -15.22
C ARG A 60 -1.36 5.09 -14.54
#